data_AF-A0A183M1B0-F1
#
_entry.id   AF-A0A183M1B0-F1
#
_cell.length_a   1.000
_cell.length_b   1.000
_cell.length_c   1.000
_cell.angle_alpha   90.00
_cell.angle_beta   90.00
_cell.angle_gamma   90.00
#
_symmetry.space_group_name_H-M   'P 1'
#
loop_
_entity.id
_entity.type
_entity.pdbx_description
1 polymer ?
#
loop_
_entity_poly.entity_id
_entity_poly.type
_entity_poly.pdbx_seq_one_letter_code
_entity_poly.pdbx_strand_id
1 'polypeptide(L)'
;MVIKTTQVAHSLVKQLVAHLSLHESDFTLSERTSLVQVIGLVVINLAKGAIGPDVFHNFKSLLQILKASIDKTSQISDPEQPSFNDSNRKLSGERQFQEAIINTIAEFAKNLPDTQKIEILKFILNFEPMVK
;
A
#
# COMPACT_ATOMS: atom_id res chain seq x y z
N MET A 1 -18.47 -18.64 14.50
CA MET A 1 -18.41 -18.41 13.04
C MET A 1 -17.59 -17.17 12.68
N VAL A 2 -17.79 -16.03 13.37
CA VAL A 2 -17.07 -14.75 13.13
C VAL A 2 -15.53 -14.87 13.13
N ILE A 3 -14.94 -15.58 14.11
CA ILE A 3 -13.48 -15.73 14.24
C ILE A 3 -12.83 -16.39 12.99
N LYS A 4 -13.52 -17.35 12.36
CA LYS A 4 -13.01 -18.01 11.14
C LYS A 4 -12.97 -17.05 9.95
N THR A 5 -14.00 -16.22 9.79
CA THR A 5 -14.07 -15.22 8.71
C THR A 5 -12.95 -14.19 8.85
N THR A 6 -12.66 -13.77 10.07
CA THR A 6 -11.60 -12.83 10.39
C THR A 6 -10.19 -13.39 10.09
N GLN A 7 -9.91 -14.64 10.46
CA GLN A 7 -8.63 -15.28 10.15
C GLN A 7 -8.41 -15.45 8.64
N VAL A 8 -9.47 -15.83 7.91
CA VAL A 8 -9.43 -15.92 6.44
C VAL A 8 -9.17 -14.56 5.81
N ALA A 9 -9.81 -13.50 6.33
CA ALA A 9 -9.56 -12.13 5.87
C ALA A 9 -8.08 -11.72 6.04
N HIS A 10 -7.46 -12.04 7.19
CA HIS A 10 -6.03 -11.77 7.39
C HIS A 10 -5.13 -12.52 6.40
N SER A 11 -5.38 -13.81 6.20
CA SER A 11 -4.62 -14.60 5.25
C SER A 11 -4.77 -14.05 3.82
N LEU A 12 -5.98 -13.63 3.46
CA LEU A 12 -6.24 -13.03 2.15
C LEU A 12 -5.49 -11.72 1.98
N VAL A 13 -5.55 -10.79 2.95
CA VAL A 13 -4.82 -9.53 2.84
C VAL A 13 -3.31 -9.76 2.76
N LYS A 14 -2.78 -10.66 3.59
CA LYS A 14 -1.36 -11.04 3.53
C LYS A 14 -0.98 -11.55 2.14
N GLN A 15 -1.76 -12.47 1.58
CA GLN A 15 -1.49 -13.04 0.27
C GLN A 15 -1.56 -11.99 -0.84
N LEU A 16 -2.56 -11.09 -0.80
CA LEU A 16 -2.71 -10.02 -1.78
C LEU A 16 -1.56 -8.99 -1.70
N VAL A 17 -1.16 -8.58 -0.49
CA VAL A 17 -0.04 -7.65 -0.28
C VAL A 17 1.28 -8.30 -0.71
N ALA A 18 1.51 -9.57 -0.35
CA ALA A 18 2.69 -10.31 -0.79
C ALA A 18 2.73 -10.47 -2.31
N HIS A 19 1.59 -10.77 -2.93
CA HIS A 19 1.47 -10.89 -4.38
C HIS A 19 1.78 -9.57 -5.09
N LEU A 20 1.18 -8.46 -4.63
CA LEU A 20 1.48 -7.13 -5.16
C LEU A 20 2.97 -6.78 -4.98
N SER A 21 3.55 -7.09 -3.83
CA SER A 21 4.95 -6.77 -3.53
C SER A 21 5.95 -7.59 -4.36
N LEU A 22 5.64 -8.86 -4.66
CA LEU A 22 6.53 -9.74 -5.43
C LEU A 22 6.44 -9.47 -6.94
N HIS A 23 5.26 -9.10 -7.42
CA HIS A 23 4.96 -8.96 -8.84
C HIS A 23 4.69 -7.51 -9.26
N GLU A 24 5.14 -6.52 -8.47
CA GLU A 24 4.84 -5.11 -8.74
C GLU A 24 5.26 -4.68 -10.15
N SER A 25 6.40 -5.19 -10.65
CA SER A 25 6.92 -4.86 -11.97
C SER A 25 6.22 -5.62 -13.11
N ASP A 26 5.51 -6.70 -12.80
CA ASP A 26 4.79 -7.52 -13.79
C ASP A 26 3.43 -6.93 -14.15
N PHE A 27 2.92 -6.01 -13.32
CA PHE A 27 1.60 -5.39 -13.47
C PHE A 27 1.66 -4.02 -14.12
N THR A 28 0.65 -3.75 -14.95
CA THR A 28 0.36 -2.38 -15.39
C THR A 28 -0.04 -1.50 -14.20
N LEU A 29 0.12 -0.18 -14.35
CA LEU A 29 -0.30 0.80 -13.34
C LEU A 29 -1.78 0.65 -12.95
N SER A 30 -2.64 0.32 -13.91
CA SER A 30 -4.07 0.08 -13.64
C SER A 30 -4.27 -1.17 -12.78
N GLU A 31 -3.60 -2.28 -13.11
CA GLU A 31 -3.70 -3.53 -12.35
C GLU A 31 -3.18 -3.37 -10.92
N ARG A 32 -2.03 -2.69 -10.75
CA ARG A 32 -1.50 -2.33 -9.42
C ARG A 32 -2.53 -1.54 -8.60
N THR A 33 -3.14 -0.54 -9.22
CA THR A 33 -4.16 0.31 -8.56
C THR A 33 -5.40 -0.49 -8.17
N SER A 34 -5.93 -1.33 -9.08
CA SER A 34 -7.08 -2.18 -8.78
C SER A 34 -6.77 -3.18 -7.66
N LEU A 35 -5.57 -3.77 -7.64
CA LEU A 35 -5.17 -4.71 -6.60
C LEU A 35 -5.10 -4.02 -5.22
N VAL A 36 -4.55 -2.81 -5.14
CA VAL A 36 -4.54 -2.01 -3.91
C VAL A 36 -5.96 -1.67 -3.45
N GLN A 37 -6.85 -1.28 -4.37
CA GLN A 37 -8.26 -1.01 -4.04
C GLN A 37 -8.97 -2.26 -3.48
N VAL A 38 -8.72 -3.44 -4.06
CA VAL A 38 -9.24 -4.72 -3.54
C VAL A 38 -8.70 -4.98 -2.14
N ILE A 39 -7.41 -4.77 -1.88
CA ILE A 39 -6.82 -4.89 -0.54
C ILE A 39 -7.55 -3.96 0.44
N GLY A 40 -7.73 -2.68 0.09
CA GLY A 40 -8.48 -1.73 0.90
C GLY A 40 -9.90 -2.18 1.21
N LEU A 41 -10.64 -2.68 0.21
CA LEU A 41 -11.99 -3.21 0.41
C LEU A 41 -12.03 -4.41 1.36
N VAL A 42 -11.06 -5.33 1.24
CA VAL A 42 -10.96 -6.48 2.15
C VAL A 42 -10.68 -6.02 3.58
N VAL A 43 -9.82 -5.01 3.76
CA VAL A 43 -9.52 -4.42 5.07
C VAL A 43 -10.76 -3.79 5.69
N ILE A 44 -11.50 -2.96 4.94
CA ILE A 44 -12.73 -2.29 5.39
C ILE A 44 -13.78 -3.31 5.84
N ASN A 45 -14.00 -4.34 5.03
CA ASN A 45 -15.19 -5.17 5.17
C ASN A 45 -14.95 -6.44 6.01
N LEU A 46 -13.74 -7.00 5.98
CA LEU A 46 -13.49 -8.35 6.49
C LEU A 46 -12.47 -8.40 7.64
N ALA A 47 -11.64 -7.37 7.80
CA ALA A 47 -10.57 -7.33 8.82
C ALA A 47 -10.84 -6.36 9.98
N LYS A 48 -12.11 -5.99 10.24
CA LYS A 48 -12.46 -5.06 11.33
C LYS A 48 -12.07 -5.63 12.71
N GLY A 49 -11.25 -4.88 13.45
CA GLY A 49 -10.95 -5.13 14.86
C GLY A 49 -10.08 -6.37 15.14
N ALA A 50 -9.48 -6.94 14.10
CA ALA A 50 -8.61 -8.08 14.26
C ALA A 50 -7.24 -7.76 13.68
N ILE A 51 -6.22 -8.13 14.43
CA ILE A 51 -4.84 -7.83 14.07
C ILE A 51 -4.19 -9.17 13.84
N GLY A 52 -3.94 -9.47 12.58
CA GLY A 52 -3.11 -10.61 12.21
C GLY A 52 -1.65 -10.36 12.62
N PRO A 53 -0.87 -11.43 12.87
CA PRO A 53 0.56 -11.31 13.21
C PRO A 53 1.39 -10.59 12.13
N ASP A 54 0.88 -10.51 10.90
CA ASP A 54 1.55 -9.92 9.74
C ASP A 54 1.23 -8.43 9.50
N VAL A 55 0.46 -7.76 10.38
CA VAL A 55 0.03 -6.37 10.16
C VAL A 55 1.21 -5.43 9.90
N PHE A 56 2.28 -5.52 10.69
CA PHE A 56 3.49 -4.70 10.49
C PHE A 56 4.17 -5.00 9.15
N HIS A 57 4.23 -6.27 8.76
CA HIS A 57 4.82 -6.66 7.49
C HIS A 57 4.02 -6.09 6.31
N ASN A 58 2.69 -6.21 6.35
CA ASN A 58 1.80 -5.67 5.32
C ASN A 58 1.93 -4.14 5.21
N PHE A 59 1.98 -3.45 6.35
CA PHE A 59 2.24 -1.99 6.38
C PHE A 59 3.58 -1.64 5.74
N LYS A 60 4.65 -2.33 6.13
CA LYS A 60 5.98 -2.11 5.58
C LYS A 60 5.99 -2.30 4.07
N SER A 61 5.39 -3.37 3.55
CA SER A 61 5.30 -3.64 2.12
C SER A 61 4.53 -2.54 1.38
N LEU A 62 3.37 -2.11 1.90
CA LEU A 62 2.60 -1.02 1.29
C LEU A 62 3.37 0.31 1.28
N LEU A 63 4.11 0.62 2.35
CA LEU A 63 4.98 1.81 2.41
C LEU A 63 6.15 1.73 1.42
N GLN A 64 6.75 0.55 1.24
CA GLN A 64 7.81 0.33 0.26
C GLN A 64 7.30 0.52 -1.18
N ILE A 65 6.11 0.00 -1.49
CA ILE A 65 5.46 0.19 -2.79
C ILE A 65 5.11 1.67 -3.02
N LEU A 66 4.57 2.36 -2.01
CA LEU A 66 4.28 3.79 -2.07
C LEU A 66 5.55 4.59 -2.38
N LYS A 67 6.63 4.31 -1.65
CA LYS A 67 7.93 4.96 -1.88
C LYS A 67 8.41 4.75 -3.32
N ALA A 68 8.38 3.52 -3.81
CA ALA A 68 8.79 3.21 -5.18
C ALA A 68 7.99 4.00 -6.24
N SER A 69 6.68 4.19 -6.02
CA SER A 69 5.85 5.03 -6.89
C SER A 69 6.19 6.53 -6.81
N ILE A 70 6.51 7.04 -5.61
CA ILE A 70 6.96 8.43 -5.42
C ILE A 70 8.32 8.67 -6.11
N ASP A 71 9.25 7.72 -5.99
CA ASP A 71 10.55 7.78 -6.65
C ASP A 71 10.38 7.77 -8.19
N LYS A 72 9.49 6.92 -8.73
CA LYS A 72 9.10 6.93 -10.17
C LYS A 72 8.51 8.28 -10.60
N THR A 73 7.63 8.86 -9.79
CA THR A 73 7.02 10.17 -10.07
C THR A 73 8.06 11.27 -10.11
N SER A 74 9.01 11.25 -9.17
CA SER A 74 10.10 12.24 -9.10
C SER A 74 10.99 12.21 -10.34
N GLN A 75 11.31 11.01 -10.85
CA GLN A 75 12.07 10.83 -12.10
C GLN A 75 11.32 11.34 -13.34
N ILE A 76 10.00 11.17 -13.40
CA ILE A 76 9.18 11.65 -14.54
C ILE A 76 8.99 13.18 -14.49
N SER A 77 9.07 13.77 -13.29
CA SER A 77 8.87 15.20 -13.05
C SER A 77 10.12 16.05 -13.30
N ASP A 78 11.25 15.43 -13.68
CA ASP A 78 12.54 16.11 -13.83
C ASP A 78 12.46 17.20 -14.92
N PRO A 79 12.68 18.49 -14.59
CA PRO A 79 12.53 19.61 -15.51
C PRO A 79 13.48 19.57 -16.73
N GLU A 80 14.51 18.74 -16.70
CA GLU A 80 15.43 18.55 -17.83
C GLU A 80 14.86 17.64 -18.95
N GLN A 81 13.73 16.96 -18.70
CA GLN A 81 13.04 16.12 -19.70
C GLN A 81 11.88 16.87 -20.35
N PRO A 82 11.78 16.91 -21.70
CA PRO A 82 10.65 17.54 -22.38
C PRO A 82 9.33 16.85 -22.00
N SER A 83 8.40 17.61 -21.42
CA SER A 83 7.09 17.10 -20.98
C SER A 83 6.18 16.82 -22.17
N PHE A 84 6.07 15.55 -22.55
CA PHE A 84 5.08 15.09 -23.53
C PHE A 84 3.74 14.74 -22.83
N ASN A 85 2.64 14.78 -23.59
CA ASN A 85 1.29 14.43 -23.07
C ASN A 85 1.23 13.05 -22.40
N ASP A 86 2.09 12.10 -22.82
CA ASP A 86 2.21 10.77 -22.21
C ASP A 86 2.81 10.82 -20.79
N SER A 87 3.79 11.70 -20.55
CA SER A 87 4.40 11.89 -19.23
C SER A 87 3.40 12.42 -18.20
N ASN A 88 2.55 13.39 -18.59
CA ASN A 88 1.51 13.92 -17.72
C ASN A 88 0.45 12.86 -17.35
N ARG A 89 0.08 11.99 -18.29
CA ARG A 89 -0.85 10.88 -18.02
C ARG A 89 -0.25 9.86 -17.06
N LYS A 90 1.03 9.50 -17.25
CA LYS A 90 1.77 8.60 -16.35
C LYS A 90 1.88 9.19 -14.94
N LEU A 91 2.24 10.47 -14.82
CA LEU A 91 2.28 11.19 -13.53
C LEU A 91 0.92 11.16 -12.82
N SER A 92 -0.17 11.47 -13.54
CA SER A 92 -1.51 11.43 -12.97
C SER A 92 -1.89 10.02 -12.51
N GLY A 93 -1.54 8.99 -13.28
CA GLY A 93 -1.84 7.61 -12.89
C GLY A 93 -1.04 7.16 -11.67
N GLU A 94 0.25 7.51 -11.58
CA GLU A 94 1.07 7.18 -10.39
C GLU A 94 0.53 7.90 -9.16
N ARG A 95 0.07 9.16 -9.28
CA ARG A 95 -0.60 9.86 -8.15
C ARG A 95 -1.88 9.17 -7.69
N GLN A 96 -2.71 8.67 -8.62
CA GLN A 96 -3.91 7.90 -8.27
C GLN A 96 -3.56 6.59 -7.56
N PHE A 97 -2.51 5.91 -8.02
CA PHE A 97 -1.99 4.71 -7.38
C PHE A 97 -1.50 5.00 -5.96
N GLN A 98 -0.74 6.08 -5.77
CA GLN A 98 -0.26 6.53 -4.46
C GLN A 98 -1.43 6.82 -3.50
N GLU A 99 -2.45 7.54 -3.98
CA GLU A 99 -3.65 7.84 -3.19
C GLU A 99 -4.39 6.56 -2.77
N ALA A 100 -4.52 5.58 -3.67
CA ALA A 100 -5.12 4.29 -3.34
C ALA A 100 -4.34 3.56 -2.24
N ILE A 101 -3.00 3.60 -2.27
CA ILE A 101 -2.15 3.00 -1.23
C ILE A 101 -2.32 3.74 0.09
N ILE A 102 -2.25 5.07 0.08
CA ILE A 102 -2.39 5.91 1.28
C ILE A 102 -3.76 5.65 1.95
N ASN A 103 -4.84 5.62 1.16
CA ASN A 103 -6.17 5.33 1.67
C ASN A 103 -6.27 3.93 2.27
N THR A 104 -5.63 2.94 1.65
CA THR A 104 -5.59 1.56 2.15
C THR A 104 -4.82 1.48 3.48
N ILE A 105 -3.67 2.14 3.58
CA ILE A 105 -2.86 2.24 4.81
C ILE A 105 -3.66 2.94 5.93
N ALA A 106 -4.31 4.05 5.62
CA ALA A 106 -5.12 4.80 6.58
C ALA A 106 -6.26 3.94 7.13
N GLU A 107 -6.92 3.18 6.27
CA GLU A 107 -8.00 2.28 6.67
C GLU A 107 -7.52 1.10 7.50
N PHE A 108 -6.35 0.56 7.16
CA PHE A 108 -5.64 -0.39 7.99
C PHE A 108 -5.39 0.17 9.39
N ALA A 109 -4.88 1.41 9.49
CA ALA A 109 -4.56 2.05 10.77
C ALA A 109 -5.80 2.31 11.64
N LYS A 110 -6.94 2.65 11.03
CA LYS A 110 -8.22 2.81 11.75
C LYS A 110 -8.67 1.53 12.45
N ASN A 111 -8.37 0.37 11.87
CA ASN A 111 -8.80 -0.93 12.37
C ASN A 111 -7.90 -1.51 13.48
N LEU A 112 -6.81 -0.82 13.85
CA LEU A 112 -5.90 -1.26 14.90
C LEU A 112 -6.32 -0.79 16.30
N PRO A 113 -5.99 -1.53 17.37
CA PRO A 113 -6.04 -1.01 18.73
C PRO A 113 -5.05 0.13 18.91
N ASP A 114 -5.33 1.00 19.87
CA ASP A 114 -4.55 2.22 20.08
C ASP A 114 -3.07 1.95 20.39
N THR A 115 -2.76 0.86 21.11
CA THR A 115 -1.37 0.43 21.36
C THR A 115 -0.61 0.19 20.06
N GLN A 116 -1.24 -0.45 19.08
CA GLN A 116 -0.61 -0.76 17.79
C GLN A 116 -0.60 0.43 16.85
N LYS A 117 -1.57 1.34 16.94
CA LYS A 117 -1.49 2.63 16.22
C LYS A 117 -0.23 3.40 16.61
N ILE A 118 0.11 3.42 17.90
CA ILE A 118 1.34 4.07 18.40
C ILE A 118 2.58 3.37 17.85
N GLU A 119 2.60 2.03 17.83
CA GLU A 119 3.74 1.27 17.28
C GLU A 119 3.91 1.49 15.77
N ILE A 120 2.82 1.54 15.01
CA ILE A 120 2.87 1.84 13.57
C ILE A 120 3.29 3.29 13.30
N LEU A 121 2.79 4.26 14.07
CA LEU A 121 3.24 5.65 13.95
C LEU A 121 4.73 5.77 14.24
N LYS A 122 5.24 5.12 15.29
CA LYS A 122 6.68 5.04 15.56
C LYS A 122 7.44 4.38 14.41
N PHE A 123 6.89 3.31 13.83
CA PHE A 123 7.48 2.63 12.69
C PHE A 123 7.56 3.52 11.44
N ILE A 124 6.50 4.26 11.13
CA ILE A 124 6.45 5.21 10.00
C ILE A 124 7.43 6.37 10.23
N LEU A 125 7.46 6.93 11.44
CA LEU A 125 8.35 8.05 11.80
C LEU A 125 9.83 7.63 11.79
N ASN A 126 10.12 6.39 12.16
CA ASN A 126 11.46 5.80 12.12
C ASN A 126 11.71 5.02 10.84
N PHE A 127 10.89 5.19 9.80
CA PHE A 127 11.09 4.54 8.52
C PHE A 127 12.28 5.20 7.82
N GLU A 128 13.49 4.83 8.23
CA GLU A 128 14.70 5.22 7.53
C GLU A 128 14.66 4.64 6.11
N PRO A 129 15.11 5.40 5.10
CA PRO A 129 15.31 4.82 3.79
C PRO A 129 16.36 3.71 3.97
N MET A 130 15.98 2.46 3.65
CA MET A 130 16.98 1.43 3.41
C MET A 130 17.77 1.87 2.18
N VAL A 131 18.86 2.60 2.41
CA VAL A 131 19.86 2.93 1.41
C VAL A 131 20.47 1.59 1.00
N LYS A 132 20.35 1.28 -0.28
CA LYS A 132 21.13 0.23 -0.91
C LYS A 132 21.84 0.84 -2.10
#